data_AF-A0A932FRY4-F1
#
_entry.id   AF-A0A932FRY4-F1
#
_cell.length_a   1.000
_cell.length_b   1.000
_cell.length_c   1.000
_cell.angle_alpha   90.00
_cell.angle_beta   90.00
_cell.angle_gamma   90.00
#
_symmetry.space_group_name_H-M   'P 1'
#
loop_
_entity.id
_entity.type
_entity.pdbx_description
1 polymer ?
#
loop_
_entity_poly.entity_id
_entity_poly.type
_entity_poly.pdbx_seq_one_letter_code
_entity_poly.pdbx_strand_id
1 'polypeptide(L)' 'MTKCPGQDTRNLRVEVYKCPGCGAPVEIFSDETRVRCQRCGTRVYKENTPTCIEWCASARQCLGEERWKALKGEE' A
#
# COMPACT_ATOMS: atom_id res chain seq x y z
N MET A 1 -24.48 7.70 1.81
CA MET A 1 -23.59 6.61 1.37
C MET A 1 -22.28 6.71 2.13
N THR A 2 -21.97 5.74 2.98
CA THR A 2 -20.71 5.69 3.72
C THR A 2 -19.62 5.17 2.78
N LYS A 3 -18.64 6.01 2.43
CA LYS A 3 -17.50 5.59 1.59
C LYS A 3 -16.56 4.68 2.40
N CYS A 4 -15.90 3.73 1.75
CA CYS A 4 -14.85 2.95 2.38
C CYS A 4 -13.72 3.89 2.86
N PRO A 5 -13.35 3.88 4.15
CA PRO A 5 -12.29 4.75 4.67
C PRO A 5 -10.95 4.55 3.96
N GLY A 6 -10.69 3.34 3.46
CA GLY A 6 -9.48 3.05 2.69
C GLY A 6 -9.42 3.78 1.34
N GLN A 7 -10.56 4.21 0.78
CA GLN A 7 -10.55 4.99 -0.46
C GLN A 7 -10.24 6.47 -0.22
N ASP A 8 -9.96 6.87 1.03
CA ASP A 8 -9.54 8.22 1.37
C ASP A 8 -8.03 8.40 1.16
N THR A 9 -7.68 9.10 0.08
CA THR A 9 -6.28 9.33 -0.32
C THR A 9 -5.48 10.18 0.67
N ARG A 10 -6.15 10.86 1.61
CA ARG A 10 -5.49 11.70 2.63
C ARG A 10 -4.68 10.90 3.65
N ASN A 11 -4.95 9.60 3.79
CA ASN A 11 -4.30 8.72 4.78
C ASN A 11 -3.23 7.80 4.16
N LEU A 12 -2.91 7.97 2.88
CA LEU A 12 -1.91 7.12 2.21
C LEU A 12 -0.50 7.45 2.71
N ARG A 13 0.30 6.39 2.87
CA ARG A 13 1.72 6.50 3.19
C ARG A 13 2.54 6.39 1.92
N VAL A 14 3.70 7.03 1.89
CA VAL A 14 4.64 6.96 0.78
C VAL A 14 5.88 6.18 1.18
N GLU A 15 6.34 5.32 0.28
CA GLU A 15 7.59 4.58 0.41
C GLU A 15 8.49 4.89 -0.80
N VAL A 16 9.80 5.00 -0.57
CA VAL A 16 10.78 5.33 -1.62
C VAL A 16 11.52 4.06 -2.03
N TYR A 17 11.41 3.72 -3.31
CA TYR A 17 12.11 2.61 -3.95
C TYR A 17 13.19 3.14 -4.91
N LYS A 18 14.22 2.33 -5.15
CA LYS A 18 15.19 2.61 -6.21
C LYS A 18 14.72 2.01 -7.52
N CYS A 19 14.71 2.81 -8.60
CA CYS A 19 14.40 2.30 -9.92
C CYS A 19 15.46 1.29 -10.38
N PRO A 20 15.10 0.05 -10.77
CA PRO A 20 16.07 -0.94 -11.23
C PRO A 20 16.68 -0.58 -12.59
N GLY A 21 16.05 0.30 -13.36
CA GLY A 21 16.53 0.72 -14.68
C GLY A 21 17.57 1.85 -14.65
N CYS A 22 17.45 2.81 -13.73
CA CYS A 22 18.33 3.99 -13.71
C CYS A 22 18.80 4.42 -12.31
N GLY A 23 18.42 3.71 -11.25
CA GLY A 23 18.81 4.01 -9.87
C GLY A 23 18.12 5.22 -9.23
N ALA A 24 17.30 5.97 -9.98
CA ALA A 24 16.57 7.13 -9.45
C ALA A 24 15.59 6.72 -8.33
N PRO A 25 15.40 7.57 -7.30
CA PRO A 25 14.36 7.35 -6.30
C PRO A 25 12.98 7.46 -6.95
N VAL A 26 12.07 6.59 -6.53
CA VAL A 26 10.70 6.49 -7.01
C VAL A 26 9.79 6.31 -5.82
N GLU A 27 8.85 7.23 -5.66
CA GLU A 27 7.82 7.21 -4.62
C GLU A 27 6.67 6.30 -5.05
N ILE A 28 6.23 5.42 -4.15
CA ILE A 28 5.06 4.55 -4.35
C ILE A 28 4.14 4.69 -3.14
N PHE A 29 2.86 4.98 -3.37
CA PHE A 29 1.87 5.09 -2.30
C PHE A 29 1.46 3.73 -1.74
N SER A 30 0.92 3.71 -0.52
CA SER A 30 0.59 2.49 0.22
C SER A 30 -0.49 1.63 -0.43
N ASP A 31 -1.35 2.21 -1.27
CA ASP A 31 -2.39 1.52 -2.05
C ASP A 31 -1.95 1.14 -3.47
N GLU A 32 -0.75 1.56 -3.89
CA GLU A 32 -0.20 1.25 -5.20
C GLU A 32 0.65 -0.03 -5.18
N THR A 33 0.56 -0.83 -6.24
CA THR A 33 1.41 -2.01 -6.45
C THR A 33 2.66 -1.72 -7.27
N ARG A 34 2.60 -0.68 -8.10
CA ARG A 34 3.68 -0.28 -9.01
C ARG A 34 3.47 1.13 -9.53
N VAL A 35 4.56 1.78 -9.90
CA VAL A 35 4.54 3.08 -10.58
C VAL A 35 5.51 3.10 -11.75
N ARG A 36 5.34 4.07 -12.65
CA ARG A 36 6.28 4.33 -13.74
C ARG A 36 7.37 5.28 -13.24
N CYS A 37 8.64 4.89 -13.40
CA CYS A 37 9.76 5.78 -13.11
C CYS A 37 9.71 7.02 -14.03
N GLN A 38 9.69 8.21 -13.44
CA GLN A 38 9.61 9.48 -14.19
C GLN A 38 10.90 9.81 -14.97
N ARG A 39 12.02 9.15 -14.66
CA ARG A 39 13.32 9.37 -15.30
C ARG A 39 13.54 8.53 -16.55
N CYS A 40 13.28 7.22 -16.48
CA CYS A 40 13.58 6.28 -17.57
C CYS A 40 12.37 5.50 -18.08
N GLY A 41 11.20 5.65 -17.45
CA GLY A 41 9.97 4.96 -17.87
C GLY A 41 9.84 3.50 -17.43
N THR A 42 10.87 2.91 -16.79
CA THR A 42 10.79 1.55 -16.23
C THR A 42 9.69 1.45 -15.16
N ARG A 43 8.93 0.36 -15.16
CA ARG A 43 7.95 0.07 -14.09
C ARG A 43 8.68 -0.41 -12.84
N VAL A 44 8.47 0.27 -11.72
CA VAL A 44 8.98 -0.10 -10.40
C VAL A 44 7.83 -0.74 -9.63
N TYR A 45 8.07 -1.92 -9.06
CA TYR A 45 7.07 -2.72 -8.36
C TYR A 45 7.40 -2.74 -6.86
N LYS A 46 6.36 -2.77 -6.01
CA LYS A 46 6.54 -3.18 -4.63
C LYS A 46 6.83 -4.68 -4.56
N GLU A 47 7.52 -5.09 -3.50
CA GLU A 47 7.78 -6.52 -3.25
C GLU A 47 6.49 -7.30 -2.96
N ASN A 48 5.51 -6.64 -2.32
CA ASN A 48 4.24 -7.25 -1.95
C ASN A 48 3.06 -6.43 -2.49
N THR A 49 1.94 -7.12 -2.76
CA THR A 49 0.67 -6.45 -3.11
C THR A 49 -0.04 -6.02 -1.85
N PRO A 50 -0.21 -4.70 -1.61
CA PRO A 50 -0.77 -4.22 -0.36
C PRO A 50 -2.25 -4.59 -0.26
N THR A 51 -2.62 -5.23 0.85
CA THR A 51 -4.02 -5.52 1.19
C THR A 51 -4.55 -4.47 2.16
N CYS A 52 -5.88 -4.24 2.19
CA CYS A 52 -6.44 -3.19 3.06
C CYS A 52 -6.10 -3.35 4.54
N ILE A 53 -5.83 -4.57 4.99
CA ILE A 53 -5.37 -4.85 6.36
C ILE A 53 -3.98 -4.26 6.67
N GLU A 54 -3.14 -4.05 5.65
CA GLU A 54 -1.78 -3.54 5.82
C GLU A 54 -1.71 -2.01 5.84
N TRP A 55 -2.48 -1.35 4.96
CA TRP A 55 -2.36 0.10 4.77
C TRP A 55 -3.53 0.92 5.32
N CYS A 56 -4.73 0.35 5.46
CA CYS A 56 -5.89 1.10 5.93
C CYS A 56 -5.96 1.12 7.46
N ALA A 57 -5.84 2.30 8.06
CA ALA A 57 -5.91 2.48 9.51
C ALA A 57 -7.24 2.00 10.13
N SER A 58 -8.32 2.04 9.35
CA SER A 58 -9.64 1.57 9.80
C SER A 58 -9.84 0.06 9.63
N ALA A 59 -8.90 -0.69 9.03
CA ALA A 59 -9.11 -2.09 8.67
C ALA A 59 -9.39 -2.98 9.89
N ARG A 60 -8.73 -2.74 11.03
CA ARG A 60 -9.01 -3.48 12.28
C ARG A 60 -10.45 -3.30 12.74
N GLN A 61 -10.94 -2.06 12.73
CA GLN A 61 -12.34 -1.76 13.07
C GLN A 61 -13.31 -2.35 12.03
N CYS A 62 -12.96 -2.31 10.74
CA CYS A 62 -13.81 -2.85 9.67
C CYS A 62 -13.91 -4.38 9.69
N LEU A 63 -12.82 -5.08 10.02
CA LEU A 63 -12.75 -6.54 10.03
C LEU A 63 -13.24 -7.13 11.35
N GLY A 64 -13.12 -6.39 12.45
CA GLY A 64 -13.31 -6.89 13.81
C GLY A 64 -12.09 -7.66 14.32
N GLU A 65 -11.96 -7.76 15.64
CA GLU A 65 -10.79 -8.34 16.33
C GLU A 65 -10.49 -9.79 15.90
N GLU A 66 -11.52 -10.64 15.86
CA GLU A 66 -11.36 -12.07 15.54
C GLU A 66 -10.79 -12.28 14.13
N ARG A 67 -11.39 -11.61 13.13
CA ARG A 67 -10.95 -11.72 11.73
C ARG A 67 -9.60 -11.03 11.51
N TRP A 68 -9.33 -9.94 12.23
CA TRP A 68 -8.05 -9.26 12.19
C TRP A 68 -6.91 -10.18 12.63
N LYS A 69 -7.05 -10.82 13.80
CA LYS A 69 -6.05 -11.75 14.36
C LYS A 69 -5.78 -12.93 13.43
N ALA A 70 -6.85 -13.56 12.92
CA ALA A 70 -6.74 -14.68 11.98
C ALA A 70 -5.97 -14.33 10.69
N LEU A 71 -6.14 -13.10 10.17
CA LEU A 71 -5.43 -12.63 8.98
C LEU A 71 -4.00 -12.15 9.26
N LYS A 72 -3.71 -11.72 10.50
CA LYS A 72 -2.38 -11.28 10.91
C LYS A 72 -1.49 -12.43 11.42
N GLY A 73 -2.05 -13.62 11.62
CA GLY A 73 -1.31 -14.78 12.13
C GLY A 73 -0.98 -14.67 13.63
N GLU A 74 -1.76 -13.88 14.37
CA GLU A 74 -1.66 -13.76 15.82
C GLU A 74 -2.68 -14.71 16.45
N GLU A 75 -2.30 -15.96 16.69
CA GLU A 75 -3.04 -16.91 17.52
C GLU A 75 -2.73 -16.70 19.01
#